data_AF-A0A1V6HTL7-F1
#
_entry.id   AF-A0A1V6HTL7-F1
#
_cell.length_a   1.000
_cell.length_b   1.000
_cell.length_c   1.000
_cell.angle_alpha   90.00
_cell.angle_beta   90.00
_cell.angle_gamma   90.00
#
_symmetry.space_group_name_H-M   'P 1'
#
loop_
_entity.id
_entity.type
_entity.pdbx_description
1 polymer ?
#
loop_
_entity_poly.entity_id
_entity_poly.type
_entity_poly.pdbx_seq_one_letter_code
_entity_poly.pdbx_strand_id
1 'polypeptide(L)'
;MSTTQSTTCRVLLLLAITGLIALSAGAQEALPEDPGVLVELPALLEEPEPLEISTTTSTPGVVQEVTLGGVSEKAGGVTFRLDGEFLVSGWNNANWRYTMDFGEPLIFRRIFIDLDFMRGQLGPGTDENQYWYPLYYAIFWLNNGRYWDDMIAYPNYLSNGRLWNETNAGGYWNPDWGEYGLQVNTHCPLEEGHWYHLKFIYDTVDHYLEFVLTENGQHVCTLGSDAGIDQIDTNWMFIEFGTSYSPEGPEGWTLGWRFANFKIQYLGDEPPGRRPRRR
;
A
#
# COMPACT_ATOMS: atom_id res chain seq x y z
N MET A 1 61.08 -5.68 -38.82
CA MET A 1 60.72 -6.73 -37.84
C MET A 1 59.22 -6.55 -37.61
N SER A 2 58.30 -7.30 -38.22
CA SER A 2 58.15 -8.78 -38.34
C SER A 2 58.11 -9.42 -36.94
N THR A 3 57.09 -10.17 -36.51
CA THR A 3 56.00 -10.96 -37.16
C THR A 3 54.61 -10.69 -36.50
N THR A 4 53.41 -10.85 -37.10
CA THR A 4 52.65 -12.08 -37.49
C THR A 4 52.56 -13.18 -36.39
N GLN A 5 51.46 -13.96 -36.22
CA GLN A 5 50.34 -14.24 -37.17
C GLN A 5 48.88 -14.43 -36.62
N SER A 6 48.54 -15.50 -35.88
CA SER A 6 47.19 -16.12 -35.87
C SER A 6 46.83 -16.85 -34.53
N THR A 7 45.64 -17.42 -34.24
CA THR A 7 44.54 -17.92 -35.12
C THR A 7 43.11 -17.93 -34.50
N THR A 8 42.11 -17.81 -35.38
CA THR A 8 40.67 -18.16 -35.37
C THR A 8 40.26 -19.53 -34.78
N CYS A 9 39.04 -19.67 -34.21
CA CYS A 9 38.10 -20.75 -34.58
C CYS A 9 36.62 -20.51 -34.17
N ARG A 10 35.68 -21.03 -34.97
CA ARG A 10 34.20 -21.08 -34.76
C ARG A 10 33.76 -22.51 -34.38
N VAL A 11 32.44 -22.72 -34.28
CA VAL A 11 31.61 -23.97 -34.31
C VAL A 11 31.07 -24.33 -32.91
N LEU A 12 29.76 -24.27 -32.56
CA LEU A 12 28.44 -24.56 -33.18
C LEU A 12 27.94 -26.01 -32.94
N LEU A 13 26.64 -26.14 -32.58
CA LEU A 13 25.82 -27.38 -32.49
C LEU A 13 26.13 -28.33 -31.28
N LEU A 14 25.21 -29.13 -30.72
CA LEU A 14 23.92 -29.71 -31.21
C LEU A 14 22.97 -30.09 -30.04
N LEU A 15 21.66 -30.25 -30.29
CA LEU A 15 20.69 -30.92 -29.38
C LEU A 15 20.78 -32.47 -29.46
N ALA A 16 20.41 -33.20 -28.40
CA ALA A 16 19.82 -34.58 -28.39
C ALA A 16 19.91 -35.25 -26.98
N ILE A 17 19.13 -36.26 -26.55
CA ILE A 17 17.70 -36.64 -26.74
C ILE A 17 17.39 -37.86 -25.80
N THR A 18 16.23 -37.86 -25.10
CA THR A 18 15.43 -39.01 -24.54
C THR A 18 15.97 -40.11 -23.58
N GLY A 19 15.04 -40.62 -22.74
CA GLY A 19 15.06 -41.95 -22.08
C GLY A 19 14.89 -41.87 -20.54
N LEU A 20 13.76 -42.11 -19.84
CA LEU A 20 12.54 -42.95 -20.02
C LEU A 20 12.71 -44.43 -19.60
N ILE A 21 11.69 -44.98 -18.90
CA ILE A 21 11.47 -46.36 -18.35
C ILE A 21 11.72 -46.47 -16.82
N ALA A 22 10.87 -47.08 -15.97
CA ALA A 22 9.42 -47.43 -16.08
C ALA A 22 8.79 -47.86 -14.72
N LEU A 23 7.46 -47.72 -14.65
CA LEU A 23 6.44 -48.64 -14.07
C LEU A 23 6.70 -49.42 -12.75
N SER A 24 5.76 -49.23 -11.82
CA SER A 24 5.03 -50.35 -11.20
C SER A 24 3.53 -50.01 -11.13
N ALA A 25 2.66 -50.99 -11.40
CA ALA A 25 1.21 -50.81 -11.48
C ALA A 25 0.49 -51.78 -10.52
N GLY A 26 -0.74 -51.44 -10.11
CA GLY A 26 -1.68 -52.42 -9.58
C GLY A 26 -2.56 -51.94 -8.42
N ALA A 27 -3.77 -51.46 -8.74
CA ALA A 27 -5.03 -51.90 -8.14
C ALA A 27 -6.17 -51.10 -8.77
N GLN A 28 -7.25 -51.77 -9.18
CA GLN A 28 -8.42 -51.15 -9.79
C GLN A 28 -9.67 -51.70 -9.11
N GLU A 29 -10.40 -50.82 -8.43
CA GLU A 29 -11.77 -51.07 -7.97
C GLU A 29 -12.70 -50.05 -8.64
N ALA A 30 -13.98 -50.41 -8.75
CA ALA A 30 -14.92 -49.75 -9.67
C ALA A 30 -16.27 -49.45 -9.00
N LEU A 31 -17.05 -48.60 -9.70
CA LEU A 31 -18.47 -48.26 -9.52
C LEU A 31 -18.80 -47.17 -8.46
N PRO A 32 -19.95 -46.47 -8.62
CA PRO A 32 -20.94 -46.54 -9.70
C PRO A 32 -21.09 -45.24 -10.53
N GLU A 33 -21.81 -45.34 -11.65
CA GLU A 33 -22.38 -44.17 -12.34
C GLU A 33 -23.63 -43.66 -11.59
N ASP A 34 -23.84 -42.34 -11.58
CA ASP A 34 -25.10 -41.70 -11.18
C ASP A 34 -25.42 -40.57 -12.20
N PRO A 35 -26.59 -40.57 -12.87
CA PRO A 35 -26.87 -39.65 -13.96
C PRO A 35 -27.44 -38.32 -13.45
N GLY A 36 -26.58 -37.30 -13.28
CA GLY A 36 -26.96 -36.03 -12.66
C GLY A 36 -26.47 -34.77 -13.37
N VAL A 37 -27.36 -34.17 -14.18
CA VAL A 37 -27.39 -32.73 -14.55
C VAL A 37 -26.14 -32.14 -15.22
N LEU A 38 -26.18 -32.03 -16.56
CA LEU A 38 -25.45 -30.97 -17.27
C LEU A 38 -26.04 -29.61 -16.86
N VAL A 39 -25.36 -28.90 -15.96
CA VAL A 39 -25.60 -27.46 -15.78
C VAL A 39 -24.80 -26.73 -16.84
N GLU A 40 -25.48 -26.23 -17.87
CA GLU A 40 -24.89 -25.22 -18.76
C GLU A 40 -24.57 -23.98 -17.92
N LEU A 41 -23.29 -23.69 -17.71
CA LEU A 41 -22.85 -22.41 -17.16
C LEU A 41 -23.16 -21.32 -18.18
N PRO A 42 -23.99 -20.32 -17.86
CA PRO A 42 -24.20 -19.20 -18.77
C PRO A 42 -22.89 -18.42 -18.89
N ALA A 43 -22.34 -18.39 -20.12
CA ALA A 43 -21.18 -17.58 -20.43
C ALA A 43 -21.56 -16.10 -20.46
N LEU A 44 -21.23 -15.38 -19.39
CA LEU A 44 -21.15 -13.91 -19.33
C LEU A 44 -20.27 -13.53 -18.14
N LEU A 45 -18.95 -13.59 -18.36
CA LEU A 45 -18.00 -12.78 -17.61
C LEU A 45 -17.93 -11.43 -18.31
N GLU A 46 -18.77 -10.49 -17.87
CA GLU A 46 -18.50 -9.08 -18.14
C GLU A 46 -17.28 -8.70 -17.28
N GLU A 47 -16.18 -8.33 -17.93
CA GLU A 47 -15.08 -7.67 -17.22
C GLU A 47 -15.59 -6.30 -16.73
N PRO A 48 -15.39 -5.94 -15.44
CA PRO A 48 -15.87 -4.66 -14.93
C PRO A 48 -15.18 -3.52 -15.68
N GLU A 49 -15.97 -2.62 -16.27
CA GLU A 49 -15.45 -1.47 -17.01
C GLU A 49 -14.57 -0.59 -16.09
N PRO A 50 -13.36 -0.20 -16.53
CA PRO A 50 -12.54 0.73 -15.76
C PRO A 50 -13.15 2.13 -15.80
N LEU A 51 -13.59 2.63 -14.64
CA LEU A 51 -14.03 4.03 -14.48
C LEU A 51 -12.85 4.98 -14.73
N GLU A 52 -13.10 6.03 -15.53
CA GLU A 52 -12.06 6.92 -16.04
C GLU A 52 -11.36 7.74 -14.95
N ILE A 53 -10.02 7.81 -15.02
CA ILE A 53 -9.20 8.71 -14.20
C ILE A 53 -9.33 10.12 -14.78
N SER A 54 -9.99 11.03 -14.06
CA SER A 54 -10.04 12.45 -14.41
C SER A 54 -8.93 13.22 -13.71
N THR A 55 -7.99 13.78 -14.47
CA THR A 55 -6.91 14.64 -13.97
C THR A 55 -7.15 16.11 -14.33
N THR A 56 -7.30 16.99 -13.34
CA THR A 56 -7.30 18.44 -13.54
C THR A 56 -5.89 19.02 -13.43
N THR A 57 -5.58 19.97 -14.32
CA THR A 57 -4.21 20.43 -14.59
C THR A 57 -3.54 21.19 -13.43
N SER A 58 -2.26 20.93 -13.22
CA SER A 58 -1.43 21.47 -12.14
C SER A 58 -1.28 23.00 -12.12
N THR A 59 -1.37 23.59 -10.92
CA THR A 59 -0.78 24.89 -10.58
C THR A 59 0.21 24.68 -9.42
N PRO A 60 1.41 25.31 -9.40
CA PRO A 60 2.33 25.17 -8.26
C PRO A 60 1.66 25.62 -6.96
N GLY A 61 1.80 24.83 -5.89
CA GLY A 61 1.11 25.10 -4.62
C GLY A 61 -0.40 24.81 -4.68
N VAL A 62 -0.81 23.76 -5.39
CA VAL A 62 -2.17 23.21 -5.34
C VAL A 62 -2.08 21.71 -5.12
N VAL A 63 -2.79 21.20 -4.11
CA VAL A 63 -3.00 19.76 -3.90
C VAL A 63 -3.63 19.19 -5.18
N GLN A 64 -2.96 18.24 -5.82
CA GLN A 64 -3.53 17.56 -6.98
C GLN A 64 -4.50 16.48 -6.48
N GLU A 65 -5.79 16.80 -6.52
CA GLU A 65 -6.87 15.88 -6.17
C GLU A 65 -7.23 14.99 -7.37
N VAL A 66 -7.21 13.68 -7.16
CA VAL A 66 -7.58 12.65 -8.15
C VAL A 66 -8.58 11.71 -7.51
N THR A 67 -9.76 11.51 -8.11
CA THR A 67 -10.72 10.49 -7.64
C THR A 67 -10.35 9.13 -8.21
N LEU A 68 -10.23 8.12 -7.36
CA LEU A 68 -9.98 6.73 -7.76
C LEU A 68 -11.31 5.97 -7.95
N GLY A 69 -11.41 5.21 -9.04
CA GLY A 69 -12.47 4.21 -9.22
C GLY A 69 -12.19 2.96 -8.38
N GLY A 70 -13.12 2.58 -7.51
CA GLY A 70 -13.04 1.37 -6.70
C GLY A 70 -13.62 0.15 -7.42
N VAL A 71 -13.07 -1.03 -7.16
CA VAL A 71 -13.64 -2.32 -7.56
C VAL A 71 -14.13 -3.04 -6.31
N SER A 72 -15.42 -3.44 -6.29
CA SER A 72 -15.97 -4.25 -5.21
C SER A 72 -15.51 -5.70 -5.33
N GLU A 73 -14.99 -6.26 -4.24
CA GLU A 73 -14.58 -7.66 -4.16
C GLU A 73 -15.69 -8.55 -3.57
N LYS A 74 -15.78 -9.80 -4.04
CA LYS A 74 -16.78 -10.79 -3.59
C LYS A 74 -16.78 -11.10 -2.08
N ALA A 75 -15.77 -10.64 -1.34
CA ALA A 75 -15.62 -10.77 0.10
C ALA A 75 -16.16 -9.56 0.90
N GLY A 76 -16.94 -8.66 0.29
CA GLY A 76 -17.54 -7.51 0.99
C GLY A 76 -16.55 -6.37 1.26
N GLY A 77 -15.59 -6.18 0.35
CA GLY A 77 -14.61 -5.10 0.42
C GLY A 77 -14.55 -4.26 -0.86
N VAL A 78 -13.84 -3.13 -0.79
CA VAL A 78 -13.58 -2.24 -1.93
C VAL A 78 -12.07 -2.04 -2.07
N THR A 79 -11.56 -2.21 -3.29
CA THR A 79 -10.14 -2.07 -3.63
C THR A 79 -9.91 -0.94 -4.62
N PHE A 80 -8.91 -0.12 -4.34
CA PHE A 80 -8.40 0.94 -5.23
C PHE A 80 -6.92 0.68 -5.52
N ARG A 81 -6.44 1.09 -6.70
CA ARG A 81 -5.05 0.86 -7.11
C ARG A 81 -4.52 1.90 -8.10
N LEU A 82 -3.20 2.07 -8.09
CA LEU A 82 -2.40 2.81 -9.07
C LEU A 82 -1.21 1.93 -9.45
N ASP A 83 -1.35 1.20 -10.56
CA ASP A 83 -0.31 0.30 -11.06
C ASP A 83 0.83 1.08 -11.75
N GLY A 84 2.10 0.73 -11.48
CA GLY A 84 3.27 1.45 -11.98
C GLY A 84 3.65 2.70 -11.17
N GLU A 85 4.66 3.47 -11.63
CA GLU A 85 5.08 4.72 -10.99
C GLU A 85 4.04 5.82 -11.25
N PHE A 86 3.36 6.28 -10.20
CA PHE A 86 2.26 7.27 -10.28
C PHE A 86 2.65 8.65 -9.74
N LEU A 87 3.72 8.74 -8.94
CA LEU A 87 4.23 9.99 -8.40
C LEU A 87 5.75 10.00 -8.34
N VAL A 88 6.35 11.09 -8.84
CA VAL A 88 7.74 11.50 -8.56
C VAL A 88 7.70 12.89 -7.91
N SER A 89 7.89 12.96 -6.61
CA SER A 89 7.77 14.19 -5.81
C SER A 89 8.90 15.18 -6.09
N GLY A 90 8.59 16.47 -6.07
CA GLY A 90 9.54 17.56 -6.30
C GLY A 90 8.89 18.93 -6.02
N TRP A 91 9.68 20.00 -6.12
CA TRP A 91 9.29 21.37 -5.69
C TRP A 91 7.95 21.88 -6.24
N ASN A 92 7.55 21.46 -7.44
CA ASN A 92 6.32 21.91 -8.10
C ASN A 92 5.16 20.89 -8.03
N ASN A 93 5.39 19.73 -7.45
CA ASN A 93 4.50 18.57 -7.48
C ASN A 93 4.69 17.67 -6.24
N ALA A 94 4.85 18.29 -5.07
CA ALA A 94 5.23 17.62 -3.83
C ALA A 94 4.08 16.92 -3.11
N ASN A 95 2.82 17.32 -3.33
CA ASN A 95 1.64 16.75 -2.68
C ASN A 95 0.63 16.24 -3.73
N TRP A 96 0.12 15.03 -3.51
CA TRP A 96 -0.98 14.45 -4.29
C TRP A 96 -1.98 13.81 -3.35
N ARG A 97 -3.26 14.10 -3.56
CA ARG A 97 -4.38 13.55 -2.80
C ARG A 97 -5.21 12.65 -3.70
N TYR A 98 -5.32 11.39 -3.32
CA TYR A 98 -6.19 10.43 -3.97
C TYR A 98 -7.44 10.23 -3.13
N THR A 99 -8.56 10.65 -3.70
CA THR A 99 -9.90 10.61 -3.09
C THR A 99 -10.58 9.28 -3.44
N MET A 100 -11.15 8.63 -2.44
CA MET A 100 -11.87 7.37 -2.53
C MET A 100 -13.29 7.57 -2.00
N ASP A 101 -14.26 7.59 -2.91
CA ASP A 101 -15.69 7.69 -2.60
C ASP A 101 -16.28 6.28 -2.63
N PHE A 102 -17.00 5.89 -1.57
CA PHE A 102 -17.67 4.59 -1.47
C PHE A 102 -19.15 4.66 -1.88
N GLY A 103 -19.69 5.86 -2.14
CA GLY A 103 -21.07 6.12 -2.55
C GLY A 103 -22.11 6.03 -1.43
N GLU A 104 -21.90 5.16 -0.44
CA GLU A 104 -22.74 4.99 0.74
C GLU A 104 -21.90 4.86 2.03
N PRO A 105 -22.45 5.14 3.22
CA PRO A 105 -21.75 4.92 4.48
C PRO A 105 -21.44 3.44 4.71
N LEU A 106 -20.16 3.13 4.89
CA LEU A 106 -19.63 1.79 5.15
C LEU A 106 -18.87 1.77 6.48
N ILE A 107 -18.91 0.62 7.13
CA ILE A 107 -18.11 0.32 8.32
C ILE A 107 -16.96 -0.59 7.89
N PHE A 108 -15.73 -0.11 8.06
CA PHE A 108 -14.53 -0.91 7.78
C PHE A 108 -13.94 -1.49 9.05
N ARG A 109 -13.60 -2.77 8.96
CA ARG A 109 -12.90 -3.52 10.01
C ARG A 109 -11.41 -3.60 9.78
N ARG A 110 -11.01 -3.73 8.52
CA ARG A 110 -9.60 -3.86 8.14
C ARG A 110 -9.27 -2.99 6.94
N ILE A 111 -8.10 -2.36 6.99
CA ILE A 111 -7.52 -1.61 5.89
C ILE A 111 -6.14 -2.21 5.62
N PHE A 112 -5.91 -2.59 4.37
CA PHE A 112 -4.62 -3.06 3.89
C PHE A 112 -4.09 -2.06 2.86
N ILE A 113 -2.86 -1.61 3.02
CA ILE A 113 -2.14 -0.82 2.01
C ILE A 113 -0.87 -1.57 1.63
N ASP A 114 -0.72 -1.85 0.33
CA ASP A 114 0.54 -2.25 -0.29
C ASP A 114 1.04 -1.08 -1.15
N LEU A 115 2.33 -0.76 -1.09
CA LEU A 115 2.94 0.36 -1.82
C LEU A 115 4.42 0.10 -2.05
N ASP A 116 4.97 0.47 -3.21
CA ASP A 116 6.40 0.61 -3.40
C ASP A 116 6.77 2.10 -3.36
N PHE A 117 7.82 2.46 -2.62
CA PHE A 117 8.36 3.83 -2.66
C PHE A 117 9.89 3.87 -2.70
N MET A 118 10.42 4.87 -3.38
CA MET A 118 11.85 5.19 -3.40
C MET A 118 12.10 6.38 -2.47
N ARG A 119 13.01 6.21 -1.50
CA ARG A 119 13.38 7.28 -0.57
C ARG A 119 14.32 8.27 -1.28
N GLY A 120 13.75 9.35 -1.82
CA GLY A 120 14.51 10.45 -2.40
C GLY A 120 15.26 11.28 -1.35
N GLN A 121 15.77 12.45 -1.73
CA GLN A 121 16.46 13.35 -0.80
C GLN A 121 15.54 13.77 0.36
N LEU A 122 16.10 13.85 1.57
CA LEU A 122 15.48 14.57 2.69
C LEU A 122 15.69 16.06 2.45
N GLY A 123 14.65 16.74 1.96
CA GLY A 123 14.67 18.17 1.71
C GLY A 123 14.66 19.01 2.99
N PRO A 124 14.70 20.34 2.89
CA PRO A 124 14.54 21.22 4.04
C PRO A 124 13.10 21.14 4.58
N GLY A 125 12.85 21.85 5.69
CA GLY A 125 11.50 22.19 6.11
C GLY A 125 10.79 23.16 5.14
N THR A 126 9.52 23.45 5.42
CA THR A 126 8.81 24.63 4.89
C THR A 126 9.36 25.92 5.51
N ASP A 127 8.94 27.08 5.00
CA ASP A 127 9.35 28.39 5.55
C ASP A 127 9.02 28.54 7.06
N GLU A 128 7.95 27.89 7.54
CA GLU A 128 7.49 27.98 8.94
C GLU A 128 8.25 27.03 9.88
N ASN A 129 8.68 25.87 9.39
CA ASN A 129 9.30 24.82 10.20
C ASN A 129 10.81 24.59 9.90
N GLN A 130 11.45 25.45 9.09
CA GLN A 130 12.86 25.32 8.64
C GLN A 130 13.93 25.08 9.73
N TYR A 131 13.62 25.36 11.01
CA TYR A 131 14.50 25.15 12.17
C TYR A 131 14.06 24.00 13.10
N TRP A 132 12.99 23.29 12.77
CA TRP A 132 12.40 22.25 13.62
C TRP A 132 13.17 20.93 13.46
N TYR A 133 13.16 20.10 14.50
CA TYR A 133 13.80 18.79 14.47
C TYR A 133 13.13 17.82 15.46
N PRO A 134 12.80 16.58 15.05
CA PRO A 134 12.97 16.03 13.70
C PRO A 134 12.00 16.67 12.70
N LEU A 135 12.37 16.65 11.41
CA LEU A 135 11.43 16.89 10.31
C LEU A 135 10.77 15.58 9.87
N TYR A 136 9.53 15.68 9.39
CA TYR A 136 8.65 14.58 9.03
C TYR A 136 8.52 14.54 7.50
N TYR A 137 8.69 13.35 6.91
CA TYR A 137 8.63 13.15 5.46
C TYR A 137 7.58 12.09 5.16
N ALA A 138 6.45 12.50 4.59
CA ALA A 138 5.32 11.62 4.36
C ALA A 138 5.70 10.43 3.47
N ILE A 139 5.34 9.23 3.93
CA ILE A 139 5.27 8.06 3.08
C ILE A 139 3.85 7.98 2.50
N PHE A 140 2.84 8.05 3.36
CA PHE A 140 1.47 8.39 2.99
C PHE A 140 0.70 8.88 4.22
N TRP A 141 -0.41 9.59 4.03
CA TRP A 141 -1.34 9.94 5.09
C TRP A 141 -2.77 9.53 4.71
N LEU A 142 -3.42 8.68 5.50
CA LEU A 142 -4.78 8.22 5.28
C LEU A 142 -5.73 8.86 6.28
N ASN A 143 -6.73 9.59 5.78
CA ASN A 143 -7.64 10.38 6.61
C ASN A 143 -9.12 10.06 6.30
N ASN A 144 -9.93 10.02 7.35
CA ASN A 144 -11.35 9.65 7.34
C ASN A 144 -12.33 10.84 7.36
N GLY A 145 -11.83 12.07 7.36
CA GLY A 145 -12.60 13.29 7.50
C GLY A 145 -12.05 14.44 6.65
N ARG A 146 -12.72 15.59 6.73
CA ARG A 146 -12.27 16.82 6.03
C ARG A 146 -11.19 17.60 6.78
N TYR A 147 -10.83 17.15 7.98
CA TYR A 147 -9.92 17.81 8.90
C TYR A 147 -8.78 16.86 9.27
N TRP A 148 -7.61 17.41 9.61
CA TRP A 148 -6.42 16.63 10.00
C TRP A 148 -6.60 15.83 11.30
N ASP A 149 -7.66 16.13 12.07
CA ASP A 149 -8.03 15.51 13.34
C ASP A 149 -8.69 14.11 13.20
N ASP A 150 -8.95 13.65 11.97
CA ASP A 150 -9.57 12.35 11.63
C ASP A 150 -8.58 11.39 10.92
N MET A 151 -7.30 11.47 11.27
CA MET A 151 -6.21 10.68 10.70
C MET A 151 -6.28 9.21 11.15
N ILE A 152 -6.41 8.31 10.18
CA ILE A 152 -6.36 6.85 10.38
C ILE A 152 -4.91 6.39 10.45
N ALA A 153 -4.06 6.95 9.59
CA ALA A 153 -2.64 6.61 9.53
C ALA A 153 -1.81 7.81 9.08
N TYR A 154 -0.85 8.21 9.90
CA TYR A 154 0.16 9.23 9.59
C TYR A 154 1.60 8.68 9.37
N PRO A 155 1.85 7.67 8.50
CA PRO A 155 3.21 7.21 8.20
C PRO A 155 4.16 8.27 7.65
N ASN A 156 5.15 8.61 8.48
CA ASN A 156 6.25 9.51 8.14
C ASN A 156 7.59 8.82 8.39
N TYR A 157 8.57 9.11 7.53
CA TYR A 157 9.98 8.94 7.87
C TYR A 157 10.47 10.21 8.54
N LEU A 158 11.25 10.10 9.62
CA LEU A 158 11.76 11.24 10.38
C LEU A 158 13.24 11.51 10.04
N SER A 159 13.64 12.78 10.07
CA SER A 159 15.03 13.21 9.84
C SER A 159 16.05 12.64 10.85
N ASN A 160 15.59 11.94 11.89
CA ASN A 160 16.40 11.24 12.89
C ASN A 160 16.52 9.72 12.63
N GLY A 161 16.08 9.21 11.47
CA GLY A 161 16.17 7.80 11.09
C GLY A 161 15.13 6.91 11.80
N ARG A 162 13.91 7.41 11.95
CA ARG A 162 12.78 6.67 12.52
C ARG A 162 11.59 6.67 11.58
N LEU A 163 10.79 5.62 11.63
CA LEU A 163 9.40 5.70 11.18
C LEU A 163 8.53 6.19 12.31
N TRP A 164 7.51 6.96 11.96
CA TRP A 164 6.47 7.48 12.83
C TRP A 164 5.12 7.12 12.24
N ASN A 165 4.16 6.75 13.09
CA ASN A 165 2.75 6.76 12.75
C ASN A 165 1.96 7.41 13.88
N GLU A 166 1.02 8.25 13.51
CA GLU A 166 -0.05 8.75 14.36
C GLU A 166 -1.42 8.23 13.87
N THR A 167 -2.32 7.93 14.79
CA THR A 167 -3.73 7.68 14.53
C THR A 167 -4.58 8.42 15.56
N ASN A 168 -5.35 9.40 15.10
CA ASN A 168 -6.22 10.25 15.93
C ASN A 168 -7.71 10.18 15.52
N ALA A 169 -8.08 9.35 14.54
CA ALA A 169 -9.46 9.15 14.12
C ALA A 169 -10.41 8.81 15.29
N GLY A 170 -11.49 9.58 15.41
CA GLY A 170 -12.28 9.71 16.64
C GLY A 170 -12.10 11.07 17.35
N GLY A 171 -11.09 11.83 16.94
CA GLY A 171 -10.86 13.23 17.29
C GLY A 171 -9.50 13.47 17.95
N TYR A 172 -9.03 14.71 17.83
CA TYR A 172 -7.77 15.26 18.36
C TYR A 172 -7.45 14.95 19.84
N TRP A 173 -8.43 14.52 20.63
CA TRP A 173 -8.25 14.11 22.03
C TRP A 173 -8.91 12.76 22.30
N ASN A 174 -8.11 11.74 22.60
CA ASN A 174 -8.57 10.41 22.96
C ASN A 174 -8.36 10.17 24.48
N PRO A 175 -9.36 9.65 25.23
CA PRO A 175 -9.23 9.44 26.68
C PRO A 175 -8.13 8.46 27.10
N ASP A 176 -7.74 7.52 26.24
CA ASP A 176 -6.73 6.48 26.54
C ASP A 176 -5.31 6.89 26.11
N TRP A 177 -5.18 7.82 25.15
CA TRP A 177 -3.90 8.21 24.53
C TRP A 177 -3.52 9.69 24.70
N GLY A 178 -4.49 10.55 25.02
CA GLY A 178 -4.34 11.99 25.19
C GLY A 178 -4.56 12.79 23.91
N GLU A 179 -3.93 13.96 23.85
CA GLU A 179 -3.85 14.80 22.65
C GLU A 179 -3.11 14.04 21.54
N TYR A 180 -3.56 14.15 20.29
CA TYR A 180 -2.99 13.49 19.10
C TYR A 180 -3.16 11.95 19.01
N GLY A 181 -3.90 11.31 19.93
CA GLY A 181 -4.24 9.89 19.80
C GLY A 181 -3.04 8.94 19.91
N LEU A 182 -3.10 7.81 19.20
CA LEU A 182 -2.07 6.78 19.22
C LEU A 182 -0.83 7.24 18.44
N GLN A 183 0.30 7.40 19.12
CA GLN A 183 1.60 7.69 18.51
C GLN A 183 2.59 6.54 18.73
N VAL A 184 3.16 6.02 17.65
CA VAL A 184 4.16 4.95 17.67
C VAL A 184 5.32 5.24 16.73
N ASN A 185 6.53 4.82 17.09
CA ASN A 185 7.72 5.00 16.26
C ASN A 185 8.74 3.89 16.47
N THR A 186 9.53 3.61 15.43
CA THR A 186 10.62 2.61 15.45
C THR A 186 11.86 3.17 14.75
N HIS A 187 13.04 2.63 15.06
CA HIS A 187 14.23 2.94 14.26
C HIS A 187 14.14 2.21 12.91
N CYS A 188 14.39 2.94 11.82
CA CYS A 188 14.44 2.35 10.48
C CYS A 188 15.47 3.10 9.62
N PRO A 189 16.57 2.46 9.19
CA PRO A 189 17.62 3.14 8.43
C PRO A 189 17.29 3.16 6.93
N LEU A 190 16.54 4.17 6.47
CA LEU A 190 16.22 4.31 5.03
C LEU A 190 17.30 5.12 4.29
N GLU A 191 17.93 4.47 3.31
CA GLU A 191 18.99 5.01 2.45
C GLU A 191 18.43 5.71 1.21
N GLU A 192 19.17 6.69 0.68
CA GLU A 192 18.72 7.49 -0.47
C GLU A 192 18.86 6.73 -1.79
N GLY A 193 17.84 6.76 -2.64
CA GLY A 193 17.85 6.06 -3.93
C GLY A 193 17.35 4.61 -3.87
N HIS A 194 17.10 4.09 -2.67
CA HIS A 194 16.67 2.72 -2.43
C HIS A 194 15.14 2.59 -2.50
N TRP A 195 14.68 1.45 -3.02
CA TRP A 195 13.26 1.11 -3.15
C TRP A 195 12.82 0.19 -2.02
N TYR A 196 11.74 0.56 -1.35
CA TYR A 196 11.13 -0.15 -0.25
C TYR A 196 9.71 -0.57 -0.63
N HIS A 197 9.40 -1.85 -0.42
CA HIS A 197 8.04 -2.36 -0.45
C HIS A 197 7.45 -2.27 0.96
N LEU A 198 6.33 -1.57 1.05
CA LEU A 198 5.59 -1.25 2.26
C LEU A 198 4.34 -2.12 2.32
N LYS A 199 4.10 -2.70 3.49
CA LYS A 199 2.81 -3.24 3.89
C LYS A 199 2.32 -2.53 5.13
N PHE A 200 1.09 -2.05 5.09
CA PHE A 200 0.41 -1.47 6.24
C PHE A 200 -0.93 -2.16 6.45
N ILE A 201 -1.22 -2.48 7.71
CA ILE A 201 -2.46 -3.11 8.15
C ILE A 201 -3.02 -2.28 9.30
N TYR A 202 -4.29 -1.91 9.19
CA TYR A 202 -5.10 -1.43 10.31
C TYR A 202 -6.21 -2.45 10.57
N ASP A 203 -6.36 -2.90 11.81
CA ASP A 203 -7.40 -3.87 12.20
C ASP A 203 -8.14 -3.39 13.46
N THR A 204 -9.41 -3.01 13.29
CA THR A 204 -10.26 -2.53 14.39
C THR A 204 -10.89 -3.67 15.20
N VAL A 205 -10.79 -4.93 14.76
CA VAL A 205 -11.34 -6.10 15.45
C VAL A 205 -10.34 -6.66 16.46
N ASP A 206 -9.07 -6.75 16.04
CA ASP A 206 -7.97 -7.22 16.88
C ASP A 206 -7.18 -6.04 17.50
N HIS A 207 -7.62 -4.79 17.28
CA HIS A 207 -7.05 -3.52 17.76
C HIS A 207 -5.55 -3.35 17.46
N TYR A 208 -5.07 -3.83 16.31
CA TYR A 208 -3.67 -3.69 15.93
C TYR A 208 -3.45 -2.83 14.70
N LEU A 209 -2.27 -2.24 14.67
CA LEU A 209 -1.68 -1.55 13.54
C LEU A 209 -0.31 -2.17 13.29
N GLU A 210 -0.01 -2.51 12.03
CA GLU A 210 1.31 -2.98 11.62
C GLU A 210 1.77 -2.23 10.35
N PHE A 211 3.03 -1.84 10.34
CA PHE A 211 3.72 -1.21 9.22
C PHE A 211 5.06 -1.93 9.03
N VAL A 212 5.18 -2.70 7.94
CA VAL A 212 6.38 -3.48 7.61
C VAL A 212 7.04 -2.89 6.36
N LEU A 213 8.33 -2.59 6.45
CA LEU A 213 9.15 -2.28 5.28
C LEU A 213 10.06 -3.44 4.92
N THR A 214 10.14 -3.71 3.62
CA THR A 214 11.05 -4.68 3.03
C THR A 214 11.81 -4.07 1.86
N GLU A 215 13.04 -4.51 1.64
CA GLU A 215 13.87 -4.16 0.49
C GLU A 215 14.32 -5.47 -0.19
N ASN A 216 14.10 -5.61 -1.50
CA ASN A 216 14.44 -6.84 -2.24
C ASN A 216 13.91 -8.14 -1.57
N GLY A 217 12.75 -8.05 -0.90
CA GLY A 217 12.14 -9.15 -0.14
C GLY A 217 12.79 -9.48 1.21
N GLN A 218 13.80 -8.72 1.64
CA GLN A 218 14.37 -8.79 2.99
C GLN A 218 13.67 -7.79 3.92
N HIS A 219 13.50 -8.15 5.18
CA HIS A 219 12.96 -7.26 6.21
C HIS A 219 13.93 -6.11 6.52
N VAL A 220 13.42 -4.88 6.60
CA VAL A 220 14.17 -3.69 6.97
C VAL A 220 13.79 -3.24 8.37
N CYS A 221 12.50 -3.04 8.63
CA CYS A 221 11.97 -2.61 9.91
C CYS A 221 10.46 -2.89 10.02
N THR A 222 9.97 -3.01 11.26
CA THR A 222 8.53 -3.05 11.57
C THR A 222 8.23 -2.01 12.63
N LEU A 223 7.16 -1.26 12.43
CA LEU A 223 6.46 -0.44 13.42
C LEU A 223 5.11 -1.11 13.67
N GLY A 224 4.71 -1.26 14.92
CA GLY A 224 3.43 -1.90 15.24
C GLY A 224 2.91 -1.49 16.60
N SER A 225 1.61 -1.72 16.81
CA SER A 225 0.86 -1.40 18.02
C SER A 225 -0.24 -2.44 18.22
N ASP A 226 -0.40 -2.95 19.44
CA ASP A 226 -1.56 -3.74 19.87
C ASP A 226 -2.66 -2.83 20.49
N ALA A 227 -2.64 -1.56 20.09
CA ALA A 227 -3.66 -0.58 20.39
C ALA A 227 -4.09 0.11 19.09
N GLY A 228 -5.39 0.17 18.87
CA GLY A 228 -6.05 0.73 17.70
C GLY A 228 -7.52 1.02 18.00
N ILE A 229 -8.15 1.84 17.16
CA ILE A 229 -9.52 2.33 17.34
C ILE A 229 -10.56 1.27 16.97
N ASP A 230 -11.71 1.31 17.66
CA ASP A 230 -12.75 0.27 17.59
C ASP A 230 -13.51 0.18 16.25
N GLN A 231 -13.56 1.29 15.49
CA GLN A 231 -14.36 1.36 14.27
C GLN A 231 -13.90 2.51 13.36
N ILE A 232 -14.02 2.27 12.04
CA ILE A 232 -13.90 3.30 11.01
C ILE A 232 -15.23 3.31 10.25
N ASP A 233 -16.01 4.38 10.43
CA ASP A 233 -17.31 4.60 9.77
C ASP A 233 -17.15 5.79 8.82
N THR A 234 -17.45 5.59 7.54
CA THR A 234 -17.39 6.66 6.54
C THR A 234 -18.06 6.27 5.21
N ASN A 235 -18.43 7.27 4.41
CA ASN A 235 -18.73 7.12 2.99
C ASN A 235 -17.58 7.59 2.06
N TRP A 236 -16.46 8.05 2.62
CA TRP A 236 -15.38 8.71 1.87
C TRP A 236 -14.04 8.74 2.64
N MET A 237 -12.92 8.56 1.94
CA MET A 237 -11.58 8.82 2.49
C MET A 237 -10.70 9.54 1.47
N PHE A 238 -9.59 10.09 1.94
CA PHE A 238 -8.47 10.43 1.06
C PHE A 238 -7.15 9.85 1.59
N ILE A 239 -6.25 9.58 0.66
CA ILE A 239 -4.84 9.28 0.94
C ILE A 239 -3.95 10.31 0.27
N GLU A 240 -3.04 10.91 1.02
CA GLU A 240 -2.02 11.83 0.50
C GLU A 240 -0.64 11.18 0.41
N PHE A 241 0.14 11.59 -0.59
CA PHE A 241 1.53 11.19 -0.78
C PHE A 241 2.42 12.42 -0.98
N GLY A 242 3.62 12.36 -0.39
CA GLY A 242 4.60 13.44 -0.43
C GLY A 242 4.32 14.58 0.57
N THR A 243 4.99 15.71 0.39
CA THR A 243 5.09 16.80 1.39
C THR A 243 3.72 17.44 1.67
N SER A 244 3.50 17.95 2.89
CA SER A 244 2.30 18.74 3.19
C SER A 244 2.19 19.96 2.29
N TYR A 245 0.96 20.27 1.87
CA TYR A 245 0.64 21.61 1.36
C TYR A 245 0.35 22.62 2.50
N SER A 246 -0.05 22.15 3.68
CA SER A 246 -0.24 23.03 4.83
C SER A 246 1.12 23.44 5.43
N PRO A 247 1.32 24.72 5.82
CA PRO A 247 2.51 25.14 6.56
C PRO A 247 2.61 24.51 7.96
N GLU A 248 1.50 23.94 8.45
CA GLU A 248 1.31 23.43 9.79
C GLU A 248 2.07 22.12 10.03
N GLY A 249 2.93 22.10 11.05
CA GLY A 249 3.63 20.89 11.51
C GLY A 249 5.12 20.82 11.09
N PRO A 250 5.86 19.81 11.58
CA PRO A 250 7.30 19.57 11.31
C PRO A 250 7.62 19.04 9.90
N GLU A 251 6.79 19.31 8.89
CA GLU A 251 6.86 18.65 7.58
C GLU A 251 8.01 19.14 6.67
N GLY A 252 8.77 18.18 6.13
CA GLY A 252 9.94 18.41 5.26
C GLY A 252 9.74 17.89 3.84
N TRP A 253 10.46 18.49 2.88
CA TRP A 253 10.26 18.20 1.46
C TRP A 253 10.75 16.81 1.03
N THR A 254 9.86 16.00 0.47
CA THR A 254 10.10 14.65 -0.08
C THR A 254 10.73 14.69 -1.48
N LEU A 255 11.85 15.39 -1.64
CA LEU A 255 12.41 15.72 -2.96
C LEU A 255 12.95 14.48 -3.71
N GLY A 256 12.44 14.24 -4.92
CA GLY A 256 12.85 13.09 -5.74
C GLY A 256 12.37 11.74 -5.23
N TRP A 257 11.50 11.71 -4.21
CA TRP A 257 10.83 10.49 -3.78
C TRP A 257 9.91 9.97 -4.89
N ARG A 258 9.77 8.66 -5.00
CA ARG A 258 8.93 8.02 -6.02
C ARG A 258 7.93 7.09 -5.34
N PHE A 259 6.74 6.96 -5.90
CA PHE A 259 5.69 6.08 -5.39
C PHE A 259 5.11 5.28 -6.56
N ALA A 260 4.97 3.98 -6.35
CA ALA A 260 4.57 3.03 -7.38
C ALA A 260 3.71 1.89 -6.82
N ASN A 261 2.95 1.25 -7.69
CA ASN A 261 2.21 0.01 -7.39
C ASN A 261 1.33 0.10 -6.14
N PHE A 262 0.69 1.25 -5.93
CA PHE A 262 -0.18 1.47 -4.78
C PHE A 262 -1.43 0.61 -4.91
N LYS A 263 -1.79 -0.04 -3.81
CA LYS A 263 -3.06 -0.75 -3.63
C LYS A 263 -3.57 -0.49 -2.23
N ILE A 264 -4.86 -0.18 -2.10
CA ILE A 264 -5.56 -0.12 -0.82
C ILE A 264 -6.81 -0.99 -0.88
N GLN A 265 -7.03 -1.80 0.15
CA GLN A 265 -8.20 -2.65 0.31
C GLN A 265 -8.90 -2.31 1.61
N TYR A 266 -10.19 -2.02 1.52
CA TYR A 266 -11.08 -1.80 2.64
C TYR A 266 -11.98 -3.02 2.80
N LEU A 267 -11.91 -3.71 3.95
CA LEU A 267 -12.77 -4.87 4.24
C LEU A 267 -13.79 -4.50 5.33
N GLY A 268 -15.07 -4.71 5.03
CA GLY A 268 -16.15 -4.64 6.02
C GLY A 268 -16.32 -5.94 6.81
N ASP A 269 -17.45 -6.07 7.49
CA ASP A 269 -17.88 -7.33 8.11
C ASP A 269 -18.42 -8.30 7.02
N GLU A 270 -17.82 -9.49 6.86
CA GLU A 270 -18.61 -10.64 6.41
C GLU A 270 -19.76 -10.85 7.44
N PRO A 271 -20.99 -11.16 7.01
CA PRO A 271 -22.11 -11.34 7.94
C PRO A 271 -21.73 -12.41 8.98
N PRO A 272 -21.88 -12.14 10.29
CA PRO A 272 -21.04 -12.74 11.34
C PRO A 272 -21.04 -14.27 11.32
N GLY A 273 -20.04 -14.83 10.66
CA GLY A 273 -19.77 -16.25 10.58
C GLY A 273 -19.54 -16.78 12.00
N ARG A 274 -20.43 -17.67 12.46
CA ARG A 274 -20.41 -18.20 13.84
C ARG A 274 -19.00 -18.67 14.22
N ARG A 275 -18.34 -17.94 15.14
CA ARG A 275 -17.09 -18.39 15.77
C ARG A 275 -17.21 -19.86 16.17
N PRO A 276 -16.31 -20.75 15.75
CA PRO A 276 -16.31 -22.13 16.24
C PRO A 276 -16.19 -22.10 17.76
N ARG A 277 -17.14 -22.73 18.47
CA ARG A 277 -17.00 -22.94 19.91
C ARG A 277 -15.78 -23.82 20.13
N ARG A 278 -14.70 -23.25 20.69
CA ARG A 278 -13.59 -24.04 21.24
C ARG A 278 -14.18 -25.05 22.23
N ARG A 279 -13.85 -26.32 22.05
CA ARG A 279 -14.03 -27.40 23.02
C ARG A 279 -12.70 -27.67 23.70
#